data_AF-A0AAV0G5V0-F1
#
_entry.id   AF-A0AAV0G5V0-F1
#
_cell.length_a   1.000
_cell.length_b   1.000
_cell.length_c   1.000
_cell.angle_alpha   90.00
_cell.angle_beta   90.00
_cell.angle_gamma   90.00
#
_symmetry.space_group_name_H-M   'P 1'
#
loop_
_entity.id
_entity.type
_entity.pdbx_description
1 polymer ?
#
loop_
_entity_poly.entity_id
_entity_poly.type
_entity_poly.pdbx_seq_one_letter_code
_entity_poly.pdbx_strand_id
1 'polypeptide(L)'
;MKFLVALDTGSDLFWVPCDCSNCTSTDDSTLYDSDFALSIYNFNGSSTGKKITCTNTFCSHRSNCLDAFSRCPYSVSYLSSETSTSGVLVEDVLQLETDDTDEKFVDAYVIFGCGQVQTGSFLDVAAPNGLFGLGFEKISVPSVLSQQAYIPNSFSMCFGRDGVGRINFGDKGSVDQEETPFHLNPLQ
;
A
#
# COMPACT_ATOMS: atom_id res chain seq x y z
N MET A 1 -8.97 -8.52 8.81
CA MET A 1 -9.53 -7.15 8.66
C MET A 1 -9.48 -6.77 7.20
N LYS A 2 -10.39 -5.92 6.69
CA LYS A 2 -10.43 -5.55 5.27
C LYS A 2 -10.26 -4.04 5.14
N PHE A 3 -9.56 -3.61 4.09
CA PHE A 3 -9.35 -2.20 3.80
C PHE A 3 -9.77 -1.91 2.36
N LEU A 4 -10.38 -0.76 2.14
CA LEU A 4 -10.68 -0.24 0.81
C LEU A 4 -9.63 0.81 0.46
N VAL A 5 -8.75 0.49 -0.48
CA VAL A 5 -7.57 1.30 -0.76
C VAL A 5 -7.57 1.81 -2.19
N ALA A 6 -7.07 3.03 -2.39
CA ALA A 6 -6.86 3.58 -3.73
C ALA A 6 -5.64 2.92 -4.38
N LEU A 7 -5.77 2.38 -5.59
CA LEU A 7 -4.64 1.87 -6.36
C LEU A 7 -3.87 3.04 -6.96
N ASP A 8 -2.56 3.12 -6.72
CA ASP A 8 -1.74 4.24 -7.16
C ASP A 8 -0.44 3.77 -7.82
N THR A 9 -0.38 3.89 -9.15
CA THR A 9 0.83 3.61 -9.94
C THR A 9 1.84 4.77 -9.90
N GLY A 10 1.48 5.90 -9.29
CA GLY A 10 2.33 7.08 -9.15
C GLY A 10 3.13 7.15 -7.85
N SER A 11 2.97 6.18 -6.94
CA SER A 11 3.75 6.09 -5.71
C SER A 11 4.06 4.65 -5.30
N ASP A 12 5.06 4.49 -4.43
CA ASP A 12 5.58 3.17 -4.08
C ASP A 12 4.97 2.58 -2.80
N LEU A 13 4.66 3.42 -1.82
CA LEU A 13 4.32 2.95 -0.47
C LEU A 13 2.84 2.56 -0.36
N PHE A 14 2.57 1.32 0.03
CA PHE A 14 1.28 0.92 0.59
C PHE A 14 1.14 1.47 2.02
N TRP A 15 0.02 2.09 2.36
CA TRP A 15 -0.28 2.54 3.72
C TRP A 15 -1.78 2.48 4.03
N VAL A 16 -2.09 2.35 5.32
CA VAL A 16 -3.46 2.33 5.87
C VAL A 16 -3.52 3.19 7.14
N PRO A 17 -4.69 3.75 7.50
CA PRO A 17 -4.85 4.50 8.75
C PRO A 17 -4.60 3.60 9.96
N CYS A 18 -3.87 4.10 10.96
CA CYS A 18 -3.41 3.35 12.12
C CYS A 18 -3.04 4.32 13.26
N ASP A 19 -3.40 4.00 14.51
CA ASP A 19 -3.17 4.88 15.68
C ASP A 19 -3.46 6.36 15.35
N CYS A 20 -4.61 6.58 14.72
CA CYS A 20 -4.91 7.81 14.03
C CYS A 20 -4.93 9.02 14.98
N SER A 21 -4.13 10.04 14.65
CA SER A 21 -4.14 11.34 15.32
C SER A 21 -4.81 12.44 14.49
N ASN A 22 -4.70 12.36 13.16
CA ASN A 22 -5.40 13.22 12.21
C ASN A 22 -5.66 12.46 10.91
N CYS A 23 -6.84 11.87 10.77
CA CYS A 23 -7.28 11.11 9.60
C CYS A 23 -8.73 11.44 9.31
N THR A 24 -9.20 11.01 8.14
CA THR A 24 -10.64 11.01 7.83
C THR A 24 -11.43 10.19 8.84
N SER A 25 -12.70 10.55 9.05
CA SER A 25 -13.58 9.80 9.92
C SER A 25 -13.99 8.48 9.26
N THR A 26 -13.79 7.37 9.97
CA THR A 26 -14.29 6.06 9.53
C THR A 26 -15.79 5.87 9.73
N ASP A 27 -16.43 6.78 10.48
CA ASP A 27 -17.87 6.76 10.76
C ASP A 27 -18.71 7.47 9.69
N ASP A 28 -18.07 8.19 8.76
CA ASP A 28 -18.77 8.92 7.70
C ASP A 28 -19.17 7.98 6.56
N SER A 29 -20.21 7.19 6.83
CA SER A 29 -20.87 6.25 5.90
C SER A 29 -21.43 6.87 4.61
N THR A 30 -21.30 8.19 4.43
CA THR A 30 -21.85 8.90 3.27
C THR A 30 -20.91 8.93 2.05
N LEU A 31 -19.64 8.57 2.23
CA LEU A 31 -18.60 8.69 1.20
C LEU A 31 -18.43 7.46 0.30
N TYR A 32 -18.93 6.28 0.73
CA TYR A 32 -18.79 5.01 0.00
C TYR A 32 -20.09 4.22 0.01
N ASP A 33 -20.23 3.30 -0.96
CA ASP A 33 -21.34 2.35 -1.01
C ASP A 33 -21.53 1.70 0.38
N SER A 34 -22.77 1.71 0.87
CA SER A 34 -23.13 1.59 2.30
C SER A 34 -22.72 0.27 2.98
N ASP A 35 -22.12 -0.65 2.22
CA ASP A 35 -21.85 -2.02 2.61
C ASP A 35 -20.38 -2.28 3.02
N PHE A 36 -19.46 -1.31 2.84
CA PHE A 36 -18.06 -1.46 3.27
C PHE A 36 -17.69 -0.55 4.45
N ALA A 37 -17.54 -1.14 5.63
CA ALA A 37 -17.05 -0.44 6.81
C ALA A 37 -15.53 -0.20 6.74
N LEU A 38 -15.12 1.07 6.77
CA LEU A 38 -13.71 1.45 6.77
C LEU A 38 -13.01 0.98 8.06
N SER A 39 -11.83 0.41 7.94
CA SER A 39 -11.09 -0.18 9.07
C SER A 39 -9.86 0.64 9.47
N ILE A 40 -9.52 0.70 10.76
CA ILE A 40 -8.26 1.28 11.24
C ILE A 40 -7.33 0.13 11.65
N TYR A 41 -6.10 0.12 11.11
CA TYR A 41 -5.10 -0.88 11.48
C TYR A 41 -4.72 -0.76 12.96
N ASN A 42 -4.85 -1.87 13.69
CA ASN A 42 -4.44 -1.97 15.09
C ASN A 42 -3.26 -2.94 15.20
N PHE A 43 -2.06 -2.38 15.38
CA PHE A 43 -0.84 -3.15 15.53
C PHE A 43 -0.90 -4.14 16.69
N ASN A 44 -1.49 -3.77 17.83
CA ASN A 44 -1.61 -4.65 19.00
C ASN A 44 -2.65 -5.76 18.81
N GLY A 45 -3.54 -5.62 17.82
CA GLY A 45 -4.51 -6.63 17.45
C GLY A 45 -3.95 -7.70 16.50
N SER A 46 -2.75 -7.51 15.96
CA SER A 46 -2.11 -8.45 15.04
C SER A 46 -1.12 -9.35 15.78
N SER A 47 -1.23 -10.67 15.58
CA SER A 47 -0.26 -11.66 16.07
C SER A 47 0.98 -11.78 15.19
N THR A 48 0.93 -11.27 13.96
CA THR A 48 2.00 -11.36 12.95
C THR A 48 2.71 -10.02 12.72
N GLY A 49 2.14 -8.93 13.21
CA GLY A 49 2.67 -7.58 13.09
C GLY A 49 4.05 -7.43 13.74
N LYS A 50 5.01 -6.91 12.97
CA LYS A 50 6.37 -6.60 13.44
C LYS A 50 6.67 -5.12 13.25
N LYS A 51 7.39 -4.55 14.22
CA LYS A 51 7.91 -3.20 14.10
C LYS A 51 9.07 -3.18 13.10
N ILE A 52 9.07 -2.21 12.20
CA ILE A 52 10.26 -1.89 11.40
C ILE A 52 11.10 -0.90 12.19
N THR A 53 12.34 -1.26 12.51
CA THR A 53 13.27 -0.41 13.24
C THR A 53 14.08 0.48 12.29
N CYS A 54 14.69 1.53 12.84
CA CYS A 54 15.51 2.47 12.08
C CYS A 54 16.77 1.86 11.44
N THR A 55 17.22 0.71 11.93
CA THR A 55 18.31 -0.07 11.32
C THR A 55 17.89 -0.87 10.09
N ASN A 56 16.59 -1.04 9.85
CA ASN A 56 16.08 -1.81 8.72
C ASN A 56 16.45 -1.13 7.39
N THR A 57 16.71 -1.92 6.34
CA THR A 57 17.08 -1.45 5.01
C THR A 57 16.00 -0.63 4.32
N PHE A 58 14.72 -0.89 4.63
CA PHE A 58 13.58 -0.14 4.09
C PHE A 58 13.31 1.17 4.83
N CYS A 59 14.02 1.44 5.93
CA CYS A 59 13.93 2.73 6.60
C CYS A 59 14.76 3.79 5.86
N SER A 60 14.10 4.60 5.03
CA SER A 60 14.71 5.71 4.29
C SER A 60 15.00 6.92 5.18
N HIS A 61 14.13 7.22 6.15
CA HIS A 61 14.23 8.38 7.03
C HIS A 61 15.01 8.12 8.32
N ARG A 62 16.15 7.43 8.24
CA ARG A 62 16.96 7.08 9.42
C ARG A 62 17.41 8.29 10.24
N SER A 63 17.58 9.44 9.59
CA SER A 63 17.95 10.70 10.25
C SER A 63 16.89 11.21 11.24
N ASN A 64 15.64 10.80 11.07
CA ASN A 64 14.51 11.24 11.90
C ASN A 64 14.27 10.27 13.08
N CYS A 65 15.14 9.29 13.26
CA CYS A 65 15.07 8.33 14.34
C CYS A 65 15.78 8.83 15.59
N LEU A 66 15.15 8.64 16.75
CA LEU A 66 15.76 8.93 18.04
C LEU A 66 16.92 7.97 18.36
N ASP A 67 16.76 6.69 18.04
CA ASP A 67 17.79 5.67 18.16
C ASP A 67 17.61 4.51 17.15
N ALA A 68 18.51 3.54 17.17
CA ALA A 68 18.52 2.37 16.29
C ALA A 68 17.31 1.43 16.46
N PHE A 69 16.68 1.41 17.64
CA PHE A 69 15.61 0.47 18.01
C PHE A 69 14.21 1.08 17.91
N SER A 70 14.16 2.40 17.68
CA SER A 70 12.97 3.20 17.42
C SER A 70 12.24 2.70 16.20
N ARG A 71 10.91 2.89 16.17
CA ARG A 71 10.09 2.59 14.99
C ARG A 71 10.51 3.53 13.86
N CYS A 72 10.68 2.99 12.66
CA CYS A 72 11.08 3.79 11.51
C CYS A 72 9.96 4.75 11.11
N PRO A 73 10.19 6.07 11.15
CA PRO A 73 9.22 7.04 10.67
C PRO A 73 9.19 7.04 9.14
N TYR A 74 8.03 7.37 8.56
CA TYR A 74 7.90 7.67 7.14
C TYR A 74 7.08 8.95 6.94
N SER A 75 7.32 9.62 5.81
CA SER A 75 6.50 10.73 5.34
C SER A 75 6.52 10.72 3.82
N VAL A 76 5.34 10.75 3.19
CA VAL A 76 5.19 10.80 1.73
C VAL A 76 4.26 11.96 1.38
N SER A 77 4.72 12.82 0.47
CA SER A 77 3.93 13.91 -0.10
C SER A 77 3.53 13.58 -1.53
N TYR A 78 2.29 13.89 -1.89
CA TYR A 78 1.71 13.65 -3.20
C TYR A 78 1.57 14.98 -3.95
N LEU A 79 1.48 14.92 -5.29
CA LEU A 79 1.57 16.09 -6.16
C LEU A 79 0.42 17.09 -6.01
N SER A 80 -0.72 16.71 -5.42
CA SER A 80 -1.93 17.52 -5.39
C SER A 80 -2.35 17.91 -3.97
N SER A 81 -2.95 19.10 -3.86
CA SER A 81 -3.76 19.54 -2.71
C SER A 81 -3.08 19.43 -1.33
N GLU A 82 -1.76 19.64 -1.26
CA GLU A 82 -0.99 19.47 -0.01
C GLU A 82 -1.25 18.10 0.65
N THR A 83 -1.46 17.08 -0.19
CA THR A 83 -1.85 15.74 0.23
C THR A 83 -0.61 14.97 0.68
N SER A 84 -0.64 14.44 1.89
CA SER A 84 0.48 13.68 2.45
C SER A 84 0.00 12.65 3.45
N THR A 85 0.85 11.65 3.71
CA THR A 85 0.70 10.73 4.84
C THR A 85 2.02 10.61 5.59
N SER A 86 1.94 10.53 6.92
CA SER A 86 3.08 10.24 7.78
C SER A 86 2.69 9.33 8.93
N GLY A 87 3.70 8.65 9.48
CA GLY A 87 3.54 7.70 10.56
C GLY A 87 4.76 6.82 10.69
N VAL A 88 4.56 5.52 10.94
CA VAL A 88 5.64 4.55 11.14
C VAL A 88 5.50 3.34 10.22
N LEU A 89 6.63 2.77 9.80
CA LEU A 89 6.63 1.54 9.04
C LEU A 89 6.35 0.33 9.95
N VAL A 90 5.56 -0.59 9.43
CA VAL A 90 5.23 -1.88 10.04
C VAL A 90 5.35 -2.98 8.99
N GLU A 91 5.66 -4.19 9.43
CA GLU A 91 5.56 -5.40 8.61
C GLU A 91 4.39 -6.23 9.13
N ASP A 92 3.52 -6.70 8.24
CA ASP A 92 2.46 -7.64 8.59
C ASP A 92 2.07 -8.48 7.37
N VAL A 93 1.14 -9.41 7.55
CA VAL A 93 0.62 -10.26 6.49
C VAL A 93 -0.43 -9.53 5.67
N LEU A 94 -0.20 -9.49 4.36
CA LEU A 94 -1.22 -9.24 3.34
C LEU A 94 -1.67 -10.59 2.79
N GLN A 95 -2.96 -10.87 2.93
CA GLN A 95 -3.58 -12.07 2.34
C GLN A 95 -4.00 -11.77 0.91
N LEU A 96 -3.48 -12.57 -0.02
CA LEU A 96 -3.79 -12.54 -1.45
C LEU A 96 -4.54 -13.82 -1.82
N GLU A 97 -5.22 -13.79 -2.95
CA GLU A 97 -5.96 -14.93 -3.50
C GLU A 97 -5.36 -15.30 -4.85
N THR A 98 -5.20 -16.61 -5.12
CA THR A 98 -4.71 -17.09 -6.41
C THR A 98 -5.80 -17.01 -7.47
N ASP A 99 -5.43 -16.59 -8.68
CA ASP A 99 -6.29 -16.60 -9.88
C ASP A 99 -6.33 -18.01 -10.52
N ASP A 100 -6.37 -19.06 -9.69
CA ASP A 100 -6.52 -20.46 -10.12
C ASP A 100 -7.87 -21.02 -9.64
N THR A 101 -8.27 -22.18 -10.17
CA THR A 101 -9.59 -22.76 -9.89
C THR A 101 -9.85 -23.11 -8.43
N ASP A 102 -8.81 -23.11 -7.60
CA ASP A 102 -8.86 -23.51 -6.19
C ASP A 102 -8.96 -22.31 -5.24
N GLU A 103 -8.85 -21.06 -5.73
CA GLU A 103 -8.99 -19.80 -4.97
C GLU A 103 -8.23 -19.85 -3.63
N LYS A 104 -6.94 -20.23 -3.67
CA LYS A 104 -6.14 -20.43 -2.47
C LYS A 104 -5.69 -19.09 -1.91
N PHE A 105 -5.78 -18.95 -0.58
CA PHE A 105 -5.18 -17.83 0.12
C PHE A 105 -3.67 -17.98 0.26
N VAL A 106 -2.96 -16.91 -0.04
CA VAL A 106 -1.51 -16.77 0.10
C VAL A 106 -1.22 -15.64 1.08
N ASP A 107 -0.56 -15.97 2.18
CA ASP A 107 -0.13 -15.00 3.17
C ASP A 107 1.28 -14.49 2.80
N ALA A 108 1.38 -13.21 2.45
CA ALA A 108 2.63 -12.55 2.08
C ALA A 108 3.01 -11.48 3.11
N TYR A 109 4.25 -11.51 3.60
CA TYR A 109 4.75 -10.46 4.50
C TYR A 109 5.11 -9.21 3.69
N VAL A 110 4.44 -8.10 3.98
CA VAL A 110 4.67 -6.81 3.33
C VAL A 110 5.00 -5.74 4.36
N ILE A 111 5.79 -4.75 3.92
CA ILE A 111 6.07 -3.54 4.71
C ILE A 111 5.14 -2.45 4.22
N PHE A 112 4.46 -1.78 5.14
CA PHE A 112 3.52 -0.71 4.83
C PHE A 112 3.55 0.39 5.89
N GLY A 113 2.99 1.54 5.53
CA GLY A 113 2.81 2.66 6.44
C GLY A 113 1.61 2.46 7.37
N CYS A 114 1.85 2.46 8.68
CA CYS A 114 0.84 2.76 9.69
C CYS A 114 0.67 4.29 9.70
N GLY A 115 -0.32 4.79 8.97
CA GLY A 115 -0.57 6.21 8.74
C GLY A 115 -1.30 6.87 9.89
N GLN A 116 -0.58 7.67 10.66
CA GLN A 116 -1.05 8.33 11.88
C GLN A 116 -1.57 9.75 11.61
N VAL A 117 -1.06 10.39 10.56
CA VAL A 117 -1.45 11.73 10.12
C VAL A 117 -1.59 11.72 8.60
N GLN A 118 -2.76 12.13 8.10
CA GLN A 118 -2.97 12.49 6.70
C GLN A 118 -3.32 13.97 6.57
N THR A 119 -3.06 14.53 5.38
CA THR A 119 -3.39 15.91 5.03
C THR A 119 -4.02 15.98 3.64
N GLY A 120 -4.59 17.14 3.31
CA GLY A 120 -5.13 17.41 1.98
C GLY A 120 -6.28 16.47 1.63
N SER A 121 -6.31 16.02 0.37
CA SER A 121 -7.44 15.25 -0.19
C SER A 121 -7.69 13.88 0.46
N PHE A 122 -6.74 13.34 1.23
CA PHE A 122 -6.91 12.10 1.98
C PHE A 122 -7.86 12.23 3.17
N LEU A 123 -8.16 13.44 3.62
CA LEU A 123 -9.12 13.67 4.70
C LEU A 123 -10.57 13.56 4.24
N ASP A 124 -10.83 13.68 2.93
CA ASP A 124 -12.18 13.82 2.39
C ASP A 124 -12.55 12.78 1.33
N VAL A 125 -11.74 12.60 0.28
CA VAL A 125 -12.22 11.92 -0.95
C VAL A 125 -11.26 10.92 -1.59
N ALA A 126 -9.94 11.11 -1.46
CA ALA A 126 -9.00 10.43 -2.36
C ALA A 126 -8.65 8.99 -1.96
N ALA A 127 -8.35 8.76 -0.67
CA ALA A 127 -7.88 7.46 -0.18
C ALA A 127 -8.17 7.27 1.33
N PRO A 128 -9.43 7.41 1.76
CA PRO A 128 -9.73 7.53 3.18
C PRO A 128 -9.43 6.28 4.00
N ASN A 129 -9.39 5.11 3.36
CA ASN A 129 -9.03 3.86 4.03
C ASN A 129 -7.68 3.27 3.57
N GLY A 130 -6.85 4.12 2.98
CA GLY A 130 -5.47 3.83 2.61
C GLY A 130 -5.25 3.89 1.09
N LEU A 131 -3.99 3.78 0.72
CA LEU A 131 -3.54 3.82 -0.67
C LEU A 131 -2.51 2.71 -0.87
N PHE A 132 -2.66 2.00 -1.99
CA PHE A 132 -1.84 0.87 -2.38
C PHE A 132 -0.87 1.30 -3.48
N GLY A 133 0.36 1.61 -3.09
CA GLY A 133 1.43 1.99 -4.01
C GLY A 133 1.85 0.83 -4.89
N LEU A 134 1.87 1.07 -6.20
CA LEU A 134 2.22 0.11 -7.25
C LEU A 134 3.49 0.52 -8.02
N GLY A 135 4.25 1.47 -7.48
CA GLY A 135 5.51 1.95 -8.03
C GLY A 135 6.64 0.91 -8.04
N PHE A 136 7.80 1.33 -8.55
CA PHE A 136 8.93 0.45 -8.85
C PHE A 136 9.93 0.31 -7.71
N GLU A 137 9.81 1.09 -6.63
CA GLU A 137 10.75 1.00 -5.52
C GLU A 137 10.61 -0.32 -4.75
N LYS A 138 11.70 -0.74 -4.11
CA LYS A 138 11.79 -2.06 -3.45
C LYS A 138 10.77 -2.28 -2.32
N ILE A 139 10.23 -1.20 -1.76
CA ILE A 139 9.24 -1.22 -0.69
C ILE A 139 7.81 -1.48 -1.20
N SER A 140 7.55 -1.27 -2.50
CA SER A 140 6.21 -1.46 -3.05
C SER A 140 5.79 -2.92 -2.97
N VAL A 141 4.48 -3.15 -2.79
CA VAL A 141 3.95 -4.51 -2.68
C VAL A 141 4.32 -5.39 -3.88
N PRO A 142 4.16 -4.98 -5.17
CA PRO A 142 4.59 -5.82 -6.29
C PRO A 142 6.09 -6.18 -6.23
N SER A 143 6.95 -5.22 -5.88
CA SER A 143 8.39 -5.45 -5.72
C SER A 143 8.69 -6.44 -4.60
N VAL A 144 8.00 -6.34 -3.46
CA VAL A 144 8.17 -7.25 -2.32
C VAL A 144 7.71 -8.66 -2.67
N LEU A 145 6.54 -8.80 -3.29
CA LEU A 145 6.01 -10.09 -3.73
C LEU A 145 6.95 -10.78 -4.71
N SER A 146 7.53 -10.02 -5.65
CA SER A 146 8.48 -10.59 -6.60
C SER A 146 9.82 -10.97 -5.96
N GLN A 147 10.36 -10.14 -5.06
CA GLN A 147 11.60 -10.44 -4.33
C GLN A 147 11.46 -11.69 -3.44
N GLN A 148 10.27 -11.93 -2.89
CA GLN A 148 9.95 -13.12 -2.10
C GLN A 148 9.56 -14.32 -2.97
N ALA A 149 9.67 -14.20 -4.30
CA ALA A 149 9.37 -15.24 -5.28
C ALA A 149 7.92 -15.74 -5.27
N TYR A 150 6.96 -14.95 -4.79
CA TYR A 150 5.54 -15.25 -4.93
C TYR A 150 5.08 -15.07 -6.38
N ILE A 151 5.62 -14.06 -7.07
CA ILE A 151 5.19 -13.66 -8.41
C ILE A 151 6.37 -13.28 -9.30
N PRO A 152 6.23 -13.38 -10.64
CA PRO A 152 7.03 -12.58 -11.55
C PRO A 152 6.93 -11.07 -11.26
N ASN A 153 7.96 -10.31 -11.60
CA ASN A 153 7.98 -8.85 -11.39
C ASN A 153 7.11 -8.10 -12.41
N SER A 154 5.81 -8.33 -12.35
CA SER A 154 4.81 -7.74 -13.23
C SER A 154 3.44 -7.76 -12.56
N PHE A 155 2.54 -6.92 -13.03
CA PHE A 155 1.12 -6.99 -12.68
C PHE A 155 0.29 -6.37 -13.81
N SER A 156 -0.98 -6.72 -13.86
CA SER A 156 -1.95 -6.10 -14.77
C SER A 156 -3.16 -5.59 -14.00
N MET A 157 -3.85 -4.59 -14.56
CA MET A 157 -5.11 -4.09 -14.03
C MET A 157 -6.13 -4.06 -15.16
N CYS A 158 -7.33 -4.57 -14.92
CA CYS A 158 -8.43 -4.57 -15.86
C CYS A 158 -9.67 -3.99 -15.18
N PHE A 159 -10.18 -2.87 -15.69
CA PHE A 159 -11.36 -2.18 -15.16
C PHE A 159 -12.57 -2.45 -16.06
N GLY A 160 -13.60 -3.05 -15.47
CA GLY A 160 -14.88 -3.29 -16.11
C GLY A 160 -15.68 -2.00 -16.30
N ARG A 161 -16.62 -2.03 -17.25
CA ARG A 161 -17.52 -0.90 -17.55
C ARG A 161 -18.56 -0.65 -16.45
N ASP A 162 -18.77 -1.65 -15.60
CA ASP A 162 -19.61 -1.62 -14.40
C ASP A 162 -18.91 -0.98 -13.20
N GLY A 163 -17.65 -0.56 -13.35
CA GLY A 163 -16.85 0.03 -12.27
C GLY A 163 -16.13 -1.01 -11.41
N VAL A 164 -16.28 -2.30 -11.70
CA VAL A 164 -15.57 -3.38 -11.00
C VAL A 164 -14.40 -3.84 -11.85
N GLY A 165 -13.24 -4.02 -11.22
CA GLY A 165 -12.03 -4.47 -11.90
C GLY A 165 -11.28 -5.54 -11.13
N ARG A 166 -10.15 -5.96 -11.70
CA ARG A 166 -9.20 -6.87 -11.05
C ARG A 166 -7.78 -6.35 -11.24
N ILE A 167 -6.95 -6.61 -10.23
CA ILE A 167 -5.50 -6.50 -10.32
C ILE A 167 -4.91 -7.90 -10.19
N ASN A 168 -4.08 -8.30 -11.16
CA ASN A 168 -3.46 -9.61 -11.21
C ASN A 168 -1.95 -9.45 -11.03
N PHE A 169 -1.44 -9.84 -9.86
CA PHE A 169 -0.01 -9.83 -9.56
C PHE A 169 0.69 -11.01 -10.23
N GLY A 170 1.78 -10.75 -10.95
CA GLY A 170 2.53 -11.76 -11.68
C GLY A 170 2.06 -12.02 -13.11
N ASP A 171 0.97 -11.39 -13.55
CA ASP A 171 0.52 -11.48 -14.94
C ASP A 171 1.57 -10.85 -15.86
N LYS A 172 1.91 -11.57 -16.93
CA LYS A 172 2.90 -11.15 -17.94
C LYS A 172 2.23 -10.76 -19.26
N GLY A 173 0.91 -10.81 -19.33
CA GLY A 173 0.21 -10.65 -20.59
C GLY A 173 0.40 -11.83 -21.54
N SER A 174 -0.06 -11.66 -22.78
CA SER A 174 0.12 -12.67 -23.82
C SER A 174 1.47 -12.51 -24.53
N VAL A 175 1.98 -13.60 -25.11
CA VAL A 175 3.30 -13.60 -25.79
C VAL A 175 3.35 -12.64 -26.98
N ASP A 176 2.19 -12.34 -27.57
CA ASP A 176 1.99 -11.45 -28.70
C ASP A 176 1.56 -10.03 -28.31
N GLN A 177 1.50 -9.71 -27.02
CA GLN A 177 1.14 -8.38 -26.55
C GLN A 177 2.22 -7.36 -26.94
N GLU A 178 1.79 -6.23 -27.49
CA GLU A 178 2.68 -5.10 -27.75
C GLU A 178 3.01 -4.37 -26.43
N GLU A 179 4.28 -4.02 -26.25
CA GLU A 179 4.78 -3.34 -25.06
C GLU A 179 5.44 -2.01 -25.41
N THR A 180 5.34 -1.04 -24.51
CA THR A 180 6.12 0.21 -24.56
C THR A 180 6.93 0.32 -23.28
N PRO A 181 8.28 0.32 -23.36
CA PRO A 181 9.12 0.44 -22.18
C PRO A 181 8.88 1.77 -21.44
N PHE A 182 8.86 1.72 -20.10
CA PHE A 182 8.92 2.93 -19.30
C PHE A 182 10.31 3.57 -19.39
N HIS A 183 10.38 4.81 -19.86
CA HIS A 183 11.60 5.62 -19.81
C HIS A 183 11.71 6.28 -18.43
N LEU A 184 12.32 5.56 -17.47
CA LEU A 184 12.68 6.15 -16.18
C LEU A 184 13.84 7.13 -16.41
N ASN A 185 13.57 8.42 -16.27
CA ASN A 185 14.61 9.45 -16.41
C ASN A 185 15.55 9.33 -15.19
N PRO A 186 16.85 8.97 -15.35
CA PRO A 186 17.74 8.71 -14.22
C PRO A 186 18.15 9.95 -13.41
N LEU A 187 17.60 11.12 -13.75
CA LEU A 187 18.01 12.44 -13.27
C LEU A 187 16.95 13.14 -12.41
N GLN A 188 15.93 12.42 -11.94
CA GLN A 188 14.90 12.96 -11.05
C GLN A 188 14.94 12.26 -9.69
#